data_AF-A0A2H0A7N0-F1
#
_entry.id   AF-A0A2H0A7N0-F1
#
_cell.length_a   1.000
_cell.length_b   1.000
_cell.length_c   1.000
_cell.angle_alpha   90.00
_cell.angle_beta   90.00
_cell.angle_gamma   90.00
#
_symmetry.space_group_name_H-M   'P 1'
#
loop_
_entity.id
_entity.type
_entity.pdbx_description
1 polymer ?
#
loop_
_entity_poly.entity_id
_entity_poly.type
_entity_poly.pdbx_seq_one_letter_code
_entity_poly.pdbx_strand_id
1 'polypeptide(L)' 'MNPNRPQWRTSAGFLLAAIGSAVGLGNIWRFPYVAYKNGGGAFLI' A
#
# COMPACT_ATOMS: atom_id res chain seq x y z
N MET A 1 8.96 12.98 30.80
CA MET A 1 8.51 12.09 29.71
C MET A 1 7.06 12.45 29.39
N ASN A 2 6.76 12.96 28.19
CA ASN A 2 5.40 13.38 27.83
C ASN A 2 4.50 12.12 27.66
N PRO A 3 3.50 11.90 28.52
CA PRO A 3 2.71 10.67 28.51
C PRO A 3 1.63 10.64 27.40
N ASN A 4 1.48 11.70 26.60
CA ASN A 4 0.38 11.84 25.64
C ASN A 4 0.82 11.59 24.20
N ARG A 5 1.34 10.39 23.90
CA ARG A 5 1.54 9.98 22.50
C ARG A 5 0.22 9.46 21.96
N PRO A 6 -0.27 9.90 20.79
CA PRO A 6 -1.43 9.29 20.17
C PRO A 6 -1.08 7.83 19.83
N GLN A 7 -1.84 6.87 20.38
CA GLN A 7 -1.69 5.45 20.09
C GLN A 7 -2.91 4.96 19.30
N TRP A 8 -2.66 4.05 18.36
CA TRP A 8 -3.72 3.43 17.58
C TRP A 8 -4.61 2.57 18.49
N ARG A 9 -5.93 2.79 18.42
CA ARG A 9 -6.91 2.09 19.29
C ARG A 9 -6.97 0.59 19.00
N THR A 10 -6.68 0.18 17.77
CA THR A 10 -6.69 -1.23 17.34
C THR A 10 -5.57 -1.50 16.35
N SER A 11 -4.96 -2.69 16.44
CA SER A 11 -3.96 -3.17 15.48
C SER A 11 -4.53 -3.25 14.06
N ALA A 12 -5.81 -3.56 13.91
CA ALA A 12 -6.49 -3.53 12.62
C ALA A 12 -6.54 -2.11 12.03
N GLY A 13 -6.83 -1.08 12.84
CA GLY A 13 -6.82 0.31 12.38
C GLY A 13 -5.44 0.77 11.93
N PHE A 14 -4.39 0.35 12.66
CA PHE A 14 -3.00 0.58 12.25
C PHE A 14 -2.66 -0.11 10.92
N LEU A 15 -3.05 -1.38 10.77
CA LEU A 15 -2.82 -2.15 9.55
C LEU A 15 -3.55 -1.56 8.34
N LEU A 16 -4.82 -1.18 8.49
CA LEU A 16 -5.58 -0.53 7.40
C LEU A 16 -4.98 0.83 7.02
N ALA A 17 -4.51 1.63 7.98
CA ALA A 17 -3.83 2.88 7.69
C ALA A 17 -2.51 2.67 6.93
N ALA A 18 -1.73 1.66 7.32
CA ALA A 18 -0.50 1.27 6.64
C ALA A 18 -0.76 0.75 5.22
N ILE A 19 -1.77 -0.11 5.04
CA ILE A 19 -2.20 -0.62 3.72
C ILE A 19 -2.70 0.53 2.84
N GLY A 20 -3.52 1.44 3.39
CA GLY A 20 -3.99 2.63 2.66
C GLY A 20 -2.86 3.56 2.22
N SER A 21 -1.78 3.64 3.01
CA SER A 21 -0.57 4.37 2.61
C SER A 21 0.25 3.64 1.54
N ALA A 22 0.23 2.30 1.52
CA ALA A 22 0.98 1.50 0.56
C ALA A 22 0.25 1.32 -0.78
N VAL A 23 -1.09 1.32 -0.77
CA VAL A 23 -1.95 1.19 -1.96
C VAL A 23 -2.39 2.58 -2.40
N GLY A 24 -1.53 3.27 -3.15
CA GLY A 24 -1.86 4.54 -3.79
C GLY A 24 -2.49 4.36 -5.18
N LEU A 25 -3.25 5.36 -5.65
CA LEU A 25 -3.77 5.47 -7.03
C LEU A 25 -2.69 5.19 -8.10
N GLY A 26 -1.43 5.55 -7.81
CA GLY A 26 -0.29 5.26 -8.65
C GLY A 26 -0.03 3.76 -8.86
N ASN A 27 -0.20 2.92 -7.84
CA ASN A 27 -0.04 1.46 -7.99
C ASN A 27 -1.17 0.84 -8.81
N ILE A 28 -2.36 1.41 -8.81
CA ILE A 28 -3.51 0.89 -9.57
C ILE A 28 -3.31 1.12 -11.08
N TRP A 29 -2.67 2.22 -11.49
CA TRP A 29 -2.49 2.57 -12.91
C TRP A 29 -1.10 2.27 -13.49
N ARG A 30 -0.04 2.44 -12.68
CA ARG A 30 1.35 2.16 -13.09
C ARG A 30 1.60 0.66 -13.22
N PHE A 31 1.02 -0.14 -12.34
CA PHE A 31 1.19 -1.59 -12.36
C PHE A 31 0.67 -2.25 -13.66
N PRO A 32 -0.59 -2.04 -14.09
CA PRO A 32 -1.07 -2.63 -15.34
C PRO A 32 -0.32 -2.12 -16.56
N TYR A 33 0.09 -0.85 -16.57
CA TYR A 33 0.87 -0.28 -17.67
C TYR A 33 2.28 -0.90 -17.78
N VAL A 34 2.98 -1.04 -16.67
CA VAL A 34 4.32 -1.65 -16.62
C VAL A 34 4.25 -3.16 -16.89
N ALA A 35 3.25 -3.85 -16.34
CA ALA A 35 3.01 -5.26 -16.63
C ALA A 35 2.78 -5.46 -18.14
N TYR A 36 1.89 -4.68 -18.76
CA TYR A 36 1.63 -4.76 -20.20
C TYR A 36 2.89 -4.51 -21.04
N LYS A 37 3.70 -3.51 -20.69
CA LYS A 37 4.91 -3.16 -21.45
C LYS A 37 6.05 -4.17 -21.29
N ASN A 38 6.09 -4.95 -20.22
CA ASN A 38 7.12 -5.95 -19.93
C ASN A 38 6.67 -7.40 -20.22
N GLY A 39 5.70 -7.60 -21.14
CA GLY A 39 5.25 -8.95 -21.52
C GLY A 39 4.01 -9.45 -20.79
N GLY A 40 3.24 -8.55 -20.16
CA GLY A 40 1.96 -8.86 -19.53
C GLY A 40 2.12 -9.75 -18.28
N GLY A 41 1.44 -10.90 -18.27
CA GLY A 41 1.51 -11.87 -17.17
C GLY A 41 2.89 -12.50 -16.95
N ALA A 42 3.80 -12.40 -17.94
CA ALA A 42 5.19 -12.81 -17.78
C ALA A 42 5.99 -11.89 -16.83
N PHE A 43 5.48 -10.70 -16.50
CA PHE A 43 6.07 -9.80 -15.49
C PHE A 43 5.84 -10.29 -14.05
N LEU A 44 4.85 -11.17 -13.83
CA LEU A 44 4.49 -11.70 -12.52
C LEU A 44 5.25 -12.99 -12.16
N ILE A 45 5.97 -13.57 -13.13
CA ILE A 45 6.80 -14.78 -13.00
C ILE A 45 8.27 -14.37 -12.95
#